data_AF-A0A7C4LRA3-F1
#
_entry.id   AF-A0A7C4LRA3-F1
#
_cell.length_a   1.000
_cell.length_b   1.000
_cell.length_c   1.000
_cell.angle_alpha   90.00
_cell.angle_beta   90.00
_cell.angle_gamma   90.00
#
_symmetry.space_group_name_H-M   'P 1'
#
loop_
_entity.id
_entity.type
_entity.pdbx_description
1 polymer ?
#
loop_
_entity_poly.entity_id
_entity_poly.type
_entity_poly.pdbx_seq_one_letter_code
_entity_poly.pdbx_strand_id
1 'polypeptide(L)'
;MLKNLEQIRAASAIKFWHPEQGQPPSARGVNNGDVISKLPSLIVSNGLLQTTAFARSKGGGHEELITEVFRFLCHSERRVLPQRPEPRQGETELDTYVRLLSEGPEATSTRLQMATAEALAYLGYLKRFAP
;
A
#
# COMPACT_ATOMS: atom_id res chain seq x y z
N MET A 1 -25.17 -5.05 2.13
CA MET A 1 -24.76 -6.01 1.07
C MET A 1 -23.28 -6.30 1.29
N LEU A 2 -22.87 -7.57 1.38
CA LEU A 2 -21.46 -7.94 1.59
C LEU A 2 -20.70 -7.72 0.26
N LYS A 3 -19.65 -6.88 0.28
CA LYS A 3 -18.80 -6.66 -0.91
C LYS A 3 -17.79 -7.81 -1.03
N ASN A 4 -17.49 -8.24 -2.25
CA ASN A 4 -16.38 -9.16 -2.51
C ASN A 4 -15.03 -8.42 -2.59
N LEU A 5 -13.93 -9.16 -2.62
CA LEU A 5 -12.58 -8.58 -2.61
C LEU A 5 -12.29 -7.66 -3.80
N GLU A 6 -12.78 -8.03 -5.00
CA GLU A 6 -12.59 -7.22 -6.20
C GLU A 6 -13.33 -5.88 -6.10
N GLN A 7 -14.54 -5.89 -5.55
CA GLN A 7 -15.32 -4.67 -5.29
C GLN A 7 -14.63 -3.76 -4.27
N ILE A 8 -14.04 -4.33 -3.22
CA ILE A 8 -13.30 -3.58 -2.20
C ILE A 8 -12.03 -2.95 -2.83
N ARG A 9 -11.24 -3.73 -3.57
CA ARG A 9 -10.04 -3.23 -4.27
C ARG A 9 -10.36 -2.11 -5.25
N ALA A 10 -11.38 -2.29 -6.09
CA ALA A 10 -11.79 -1.30 -7.05
C ALA A 10 -12.27 0.00 -6.38
N ALA A 11 -13.11 -0.11 -5.35
CA ALA A 11 -13.62 1.05 -4.61
C ALA A 11 -12.48 1.83 -3.91
N SER A 12 -11.55 1.13 -3.26
CA SER A 12 -10.39 1.77 -2.63
C SER A 12 -9.48 2.46 -3.65
N ALA A 13 -9.21 1.81 -4.79
CA ALA A 13 -8.37 2.39 -5.83
C ALA A 13 -8.99 3.66 -6.44
N ILE A 14 -10.31 3.64 -6.73
CA ILE A 14 -11.03 4.82 -7.22
C ILE A 14 -10.97 5.94 -6.18
N LYS A 15 -11.22 5.63 -4.90
CA LYS A 15 -11.18 6.63 -3.83
C LYS A 15 -9.79 7.25 -3.66
N PHE A 16 -8.73 6.47 -3.79
CA PHE A 16 -7.36 6.98 -3.74
C PHE A 16 -7.10 7.96 -4.87
N TRP A 17 -7.46 7.62 -6.12
CA TRP A 17 -7.24 8.50 -7.25
C TRP A 17 -8.17 9.71 -7.27
N HIS A 18 -9.41 9.55 -6.81
CA HIS A 18 -10.46 10.58 -6.80
C HIS A 18 -10.99 10.79 -5.37
N PRO A 19 -10.18 11.38 -4.47
CA PRO A 19 -10.60 11.58 -3.10
C PRO A 19 -11.75 12.60 -3.04
N GLU A 20 -12.77 12.30 -2.23
CA GLU A 20 -13.92 13.21 -2.01
C GLU A 20 -13.50 14.51 -1.28
N GLN A 21 -12.40 14.45 -0.53
CA GLN A 21 -11.84 15.56 0.23
C GLN A 21 -10.31 15.53 0.11
N GLY A 22 -9.70 16.72 0.03
CA GLY A 22 -8.25 16.87 -0.09
C GLY A 22 -7.77 16.94 -1.54
N GLN A 23 -6.45 16.98 -1.70
CA GLN A 23 -5.83 16.99 -3.02
C GLN A 23 -5.68 15.57 -3.55
N PRO A 24 -5.77 15.37 -4.87
CA PRO A 24 -5.43 14.09 -5.47
C PRO A 24 -3.97 13.72 -5.16
N PRO A 25 -3.64 12.41 -5.15
CA PRO A 25 -2.30 11.95 -4.86
C PRO A 25 -1.29 12.53 -5.86
N SER A 26 -0.08 12.83 -5.38
CA SER A 26 1.00 13.34 -6.23
C SER A 26 1.49 12.29 -7.24
N ALA A 27 1.10 11.02 -7.04
CA ALA A 27 1.41 9.87 -7.89
C ALA A 27 0.74 9.87 -9.29
N ARG A 28 0.15 10.97 -9.78
CA ARG A 28 -0.49 11.09 -11.11
C ARG A 28 0.51 11.35 -12.24
N GLY A 29 0.25 10.88 -13.48
CA GLY A 29 1.12 11.03 -14.67
C GLY A 29 1.58 12.48 -14.93
N VAL A 30 2.59 12.81 -15.75
CA VAL A 30 3.26 12.17 -16.89
C VAL A 30 4.64 11.57 -16.52
N ASN A 31 5.10 11.74 -15.27
CA ASN A 31 6.30 11.10 -14.71
C ASN A 31 6.09 10.54 -13.28
N ASN A 32 4.84 10.38 -12.82
CA ASN A 32 4.50 9.49 -11.69
C ASN A 32 3.61 8.29 -12.08
N GLY A 33 3.19 8.17 -13.34
CA GLY A 33 2.66 6.90 -13.91
C GLY A 33 3.73 5.79 -14.01
N ASP A 34 4.99 6.21 -14.06
CA ASP A 34 6.16 5.35 -13.91
C ASP A 34 6.23 4.66 -12.55
N VAL A 35 5.80 5.36 -11.48
CA VAL A 35 5.89 4.87 -10.11
C VAL A 35 4.94 3.70 -9.89
N ILE A 36 3.67 3.86 -10.26
CA ILE A 36 2.66 2.78 -10.18
C ILE A 36 3.01 1.59 -11.08
N SER A 37 3.73 1.84 -12.19
CA SER A 37 4.20 0.78 -13.07
C SER A 37 5.44 0.04 -12.54
N LYS A 38 6.27 0.69 -11.70
CA LYS A 38 7.52 0.13 -11.16
C LYS A 38 7.33 -0.63 -9.84
N LEU A 39 6.40 -0.24 -8.97
CA LEU A 39 6.26 -0.91 -7.67
C LEU A 39 5.95 -2.42 -7.78
N PRO A 40 5.07 -2.91 -8.68
CA PRO A 40 4.82 -4.34 -8.81
C PRO A 40 6.07 -5.15 -9.15
N SER A 41 6.90 -4.67 -10.09
CA SER A 41 8.13 -5.38 -10.47
C SER A 41 9.16 -5.36 -9.35
N LEU A 42 9.31 -4.25 -8.63
CA LEU A 42 10.18 -4.15 -7.45
C LEU A 42 9.73 -5.09 -6.32
N ILE A 43 8.42 -5.21 -6.07
CA ILE A 43 7.90 -6.14 -5.06
C ILE A 43 8.20 -7.58 -5.46
N VAL A 44 8.05 -7.94 -6.73
CA VAL A 44 8.37 -9.28 -7.22
C VAL A 44 9.87 -9.59 -7.10
N SER A 45 10.75 -8.63 -7.42
CA SER A 45 12.20 -8.86 -7.42
C SER A 45 12.85 -8.75 -6.04
N ASN A 46 12.37 -7.83 -5.20
CA ASN A 46 13.02 -7.43 -3.95
C ASN A 46 12.15 -7.70 -2.71
N GLY A 47 10.88 -8.05 -2.89
CA GLY A 47 9.92 -8.20 -1.80
C GLY A 47 9.29 -6.87 -1.33
N LEU A 48 8.20 -7.01 -0.57
CA LEU A 48 7.39 -5.88 -0.11
C LEU A 48 8.17 -4.93 0.81
N LEU A 49 8.88 -5.45 1.82
CA LEU A 49 9.59 -4.62 2.81
C LEU A 49 10.75 -3.82 2.19
N GLN A 50 11.55 -4.43 1.32
CA GLN A 50 12.65 -3.72 0.65
C GLN A 50 12.12 -2.66 -0.33
N THR A 51 11.03 -2.96 -1.05
CA THR A 51 10.36 -1.98 -1.91
C THR A 51 9.80 -0.81 -1.10
N THR A 52 9.30 -1.08 0.11
CA THR A 52 8.82 -0.07 1.04
C THR A 52 9.95 0.87 1.48
N ALA A 53 11.10 0.33 1.87
CA ALA A 53 12.28 1.12 2.21
C ALA A 53 12.75 1.99 1.02
N PHE A 54 12.75 1.43 -0.20
CA PHE A 54 13.06 2.19 -1.41
C PHE A 54 12.08 3.34 -1.63
N ALA A 55 10.77 3.07 -1.57
CA ALA A 55 9.74 4.07 -1.79
C ALA A 55 9.83 5.22 -0.77
N ARG A 56 10.08 4.91 0.52
CA ARG A 56 10.37 5.89 1.55
C ARG A 56 11.57 6.77 1.20
N SER A 57 12.68 6.17 0.75
CA SER A 57 13.88 6.92 0.37
C SER A 57 13.67 7.87 -0.83
N LYS A 58 12.66 7.58 -1.66
CA LYS A 58 12.28 8.43 -2.79
C LYS A 58 11.29 9.52 -2.41
N GLY A 59 10.46 9.30 -1.40
CA GLY A 59 9.42 10.23 -0.98
C GLY A 59 8.36 10.46 -2.06
N GLY A 60 7.56 11.51 -1.86
CA GLY A 60 6.54 11.97 -2.81
C GLY A 60 5.60 10.84 -3.26
N GLY A 61 5.34 10.77 -4.57
CA GLY A 61 4.44 9.77 -5.14
C GLY A 61 4.84 8.31 -4.88
N HIS A 62 6.11 7.99 -4.63
CA HIS A 62 6.52 6.62 -4.27
C HIS A 62 6.06 6.27 -2.86
N GLU A 63 6.35 7.15 -1.90
CA GLU A 63 5.98 6.97 -0.50
C GLU A 63 4.46 7.02 -0.33
N GLU A 64 3.77 7.94 -1.01
CA GLU A 64 2.29 8.01 -1.00
C GLU A 64 1.67 6.71 -1.51
N LEU A 65 2.15 6.17 -2.63
CA LEU A 65 1.57 4.97 -3.23
C LEU A 65 1.77 3.72 -2.36
N ILE A 66 2.97 3.53 -1.80
CA ILE A 66 3.21 2.37 -0.92
C ILE A 66 2.46 2.54 0.41
N THR A 67 2.32 3.76 0.92
CA THR A 67 1.53 4.05 2.12
C THR A 67 0.05 3.72 1.88
N GLU A 68 -0.49 4.06 0.71
CA GLU A 68 -1.85 3.66 0.32
C GLU A 68 -2.02 2.14 0.26
N VAL A 69 -1.03 1.42 -0.30
CA VAL A 69 -1.04 -0.05 -0.28
C VAL A 69 -1.16 -0.57 1.16
N PHE A 70 -0.38 -0.04 2.10
CA PHE A 70 -0.48 -0.48 3.50
C PHE A 70 -1.77 -0.08 4.20
N ARG A 71 -2.32 1.11 3.92
CA ARG A 71 -3.66 1.51 4.38
C ARG A 71 -4.71 0.50 3.91
N PHE A 72 -4.63 0.07 2.66
CA PHE A 72 -5.51 -0.96 2.11
C PHE A 72 -5.30 -2.32 2.77
N LEU A 73 -4.06 -2.74 3.02
CA LEU A 73 -3.75 -3.99 3.73
C LEU A 73 -4.33 -4.01 5.16
N CYS A 74 -4.42 -2.85 5.80
CA CYS A 74 -5.02 -2.66 7.12
C CYS A 74 -6.53 -2.34 7.07
N HIS A 75 -7.14 -2.29 5.88
CA HIS A 75 -8.54 -1.87 5.70
C HIS A 75 -9.49 -2.80 6.48
N SER A 76 -10.49 -2.21 7.15
CA SER A 76 -11.35 -2.90 8.12
C SER A 76 -12.19 -4.05 7.53
N GLU A 77 -12.55 -3.95 6.25
CA GLU A 77 -13.26 -5.00 5.49
C GLU A 77 -12.33 -6.14 5.04
N ARG A 78 -11.00 -5.92 5.00
CA ARG A 78 -10.02 -6.90 4.50
C ARG A 78 -9.21 -7.57 5.60
N ARG A 79 -8.70 -6.77 6.55
CA ARG A 79 -7.88 -7.17 7.71
C ARG A 79 -6.75 -8.14 7.37
N VAL A 80 -6.06 -7.95 6.23
CA VAL A 80 -4.84 -8.76 5.93
C VAL A 80 -3.80 -8.51 7.01
N LEU A 81 -3.61 -7.24 7.34
CA LEU A 81 -2.86 -6.76 8.48
C LEU A 81 -3.83 -6.26 9.57
N PRO A 82 -3.41 -6.28 10.84
CA PRO A 82 -4.14 -5.61 11.91
C PRO A 82 -4.19 -4.10 11.65
N GLN A 83 -4.98 -3.38 12.47
CA GLN A 83 -5.00 -1.93 12.41
C GLN A 83 -3.61 -1.35 12.66
N ARG A 84 -3.33 -0.22 11.99
CA ARG A 84 -2.08 0.52 12.17
C ARG A 84 -1.87 0.85 13.65
N PRO A 85 -0.69 0.55 14.22
CA PRO A 85 -0.40 0.90 15.60
C PRO A 85 -0.14 2.41 15.72
N GLU A 86 -0.27 2.94 16.93
CA GLU A 86 0.18 4.30 17.22
C GLU A 86 1.69 4.45 16.95
N PRO A 87 2.13 5.59 16.40
CA PRO A 87 3.53 5.84 16.12
C PRO A 87 4.33 5.97 17.41
N ARG A 88 5.52 5.37 17.43
CA ARG A 88 6.54 5.66 18.46
C ARG A 88 7.21 7.00 18.14
N GLN A 89 7.93 7.56 19.11
CA GLN A 89 8.65 8.82 18.90
C GLN A 89 9.62 8.69 17.71
N GLY A 90 9.41 9.54 16.69
CA GLY A 90 10.23 9.57 15.47
C GLY A 90 9.82 8.62 14.35
N GLU A 91 8.79 7.77 14.55
CA GLU A 91 8.24 6.93 13.47
C GLU A 91 7.38 7.74 12.51
N THR A 92 7.54 7.50 11.21
CA THR A 92 6.56 7.94 10.20
C THR A 92 5.36 7.00 10.15
N GLU A 93 4.30 7.37 9.43
CA GLU A 93 3.18 6.44 9.18
C GLU A 93 3.68 5.13 8.55
N LEU A 94 4.57 5.22 7.56
CA LEU A 94 5.08 4.04 6.87
C LEU A 94 5.89 3.12 7.81
N ASP A 95 6.63 3.69 8.76
CA ASP A 95 7.36 2.93 9.79
C ASP A 95 6.41 2.09 10.66
N THR A 96 5.25 2.65 11.01
CA THR A 96 4.24 1.91 11.79
C THR A 96 3.69 0.69 11.05
N TYR A 97 3.58 0.76 9.72
CA TYR A 97 3.16 -0.39 8.91
C TYR A 97 4.27 -1.42 8.73
N VAL A 98 5.50 -0.99 8.48
CA VAL A 98 6.66 -1.91 8.41
C VAL A 98 6.77 -2.71 9.69
N ARG A 99 6.58 -2.07 10.84
CA ARG A 99 6.58 -2.70 12.16
C ARG A 99 5.58 -3.85 12.30
N LEU A 100 4.39 -3.75 11.68
CA LEU A 100 3.39 -4.85 11.70
C LEU A 100 3.91 -6.14 11.04
N LEU A 101 4.90 -6.04 10.16
CA LEU A 101 5.46 -7.14 9.40
C LEU A 101 6.87 -7.54 9.84
N SER A 102 7.50 -6.78 10.74
CA SER A 102 8.86 -7.03 11.21
C SER A 102 8.98 -7.28 12.71
N GLU A 103 7.98 -6.93 13.51
CA GLU A 103 8.01 -7.07 14.98
C GLU A 103 6.82 -7.83 15.54
N GLY A 104 7.05 -8.56 16.63
CA GLY A 104 6.02 -9.24 17.39
C GLY A 104 5.62 -10.61 16.84
N PRO A 105 4.74 -11.33 17.55
CA PRO A 105 4.39 -12.72 17.23
C PRO A 105 3.60 -12.88 15.93
N GLU A 106 2.91 -11.83 15.47
CA GLU A 106 2.10 -11.86 14.24
C GLU A 106 2.90 -11.54 12.97
N ALA A 107 4.13 -11.06 13.10
CA ALA A 107 5.07 -10.77 12.01
C ALA A 107 5.68 -12.06 11.44
N THR A 108 4.81 -12.97 10.99
CA THR A 108 5.20 -14.26 10.42
C THR A 108 5.48 -14.16 8.92
N SER A 109 6.28 -15.11 8.40
CA SER A 109 6.52 -15.22 6.95
C SER A 109 5.22 -15.41 6.18
N THR A 110 4.26 -16.18 6.70
CA THR A 110 2.92 -16.34 6.12
C THR A 110 2.17 -15.01 6.02
N ARG A 111 2.20 -14.20 7.08
CA ARG A 111 1.57 -12.87 7.08
C ARG A 111 2.20 -11.97 6.01
N LEU A 112 3.52 -11.97 5.91
CA LEU A 112 4.24 -11.21 4.89
C LEU A 112 3.92 -11.69 3.47
N GLN A 113 3.80 -13.00 3.24
CA GLN A 113 3.39 -13.56 1.95
C GLN A 113 1.97 -13.13 1.57
N MET A 114 1.02 -13.19 2.51
CA MET A 114 -0.36 -12.73 2.29
C MET A 114 -0.41 -11.23 1.98
N ALA A 115 0.32 -10.42 2.74
CA ALA A 115 0.44 -8.98 2.51
C ALA A 115 1.04 -8.68 1.13
N THR A 116 2.06 -9.43 0.72
CA THR A 116 2.72 -9.29 -0.58
C THR A 116 1.77 -9.63 -1.73
N ALA A 117 1.05 -10.76 -1.63
CA ALA A 117 0.09 -11.18 -2.65
C ALA A 117 -1.07 -10.17 -2.79
N GLU A 118 -1.59 -9.68 -1.67
CA GLU A 118 -2.66 -8.69 -1.67
C GLU A 118 -2.18 -7.32 -2.20
N ALA A 119 -0.97 -6.89 -1.84
CA ALA A 119 -0.36 -5.67 -2.35
C ALA A 119 -0.26 -5.70 -3.89
N LEU A 120 0.22 -6.81 -4.47
CA LEU A 120 0.30 -6.97 -5.92
C LEU A 120 -1.08 -6.94 -6.59
N ALA A 121 -2.08 -7.61 -6.00
CA ALA A 121 -3.44 -7.59 -6.51
C ALA A 121 -4.02 -6.16 -6.49
N TYR A 122 -3.86 -5.43 -5.39
CA TYR A 122 -4.37 -4.07 -5.24
C TYR A 122 -3.63 -3.07 -6.13
N LEU A 123 -2.30 -3.17 -6.27
CA LEU A 123 -1.53 -2.37 -7.21
C LEU A 123 -2.01 -2.56 -8.65
N GLY A 124 -2.49 -3.76 -9.01
CA GLY A 124 -3.13 -4.00 -10.30
C GLY A 124 -4.39 -3.16 -10.50
N TYR A 125 -5.16 -2.90 -9.44
CA TYR A 125 -6.33 -2.03 -9.48
C TYR A 125 -5.94 -0.55 -9.52
N LEU A 126 -5.00 -0.14 -8.66
CA LEU A 126 -4.43 1.22 -8.68
C LEU A 126 -3.90 1.58 -10.05
N LYS A 127 -3.17 0.69 -10.73
CA LYS A 127 -2.66 0.92 -12.08
C LYS A 127 -3.77 1.13 -13.12
N ARG A 128 -4.85 0.36 -13.05
CA ARG A 128 -5.95 0.43 -14.05
C ARG A 128 -6.85 1.64 -13.88
N PHE A 129 -6.95 2.16 -12.66
CA PHE A 129 -7.72 3.36 -12.34
C PHE A 129 -6.87 4.64 -12.25
N ALA A 130 -5.57 4.55 -12.51
CA ALA A 130 -4.71 5.72 -12.57
C ALA A 130 -5.17 6.66 -13.72
N PRO A 131 -5.21 7.98 -13.49
CA PRO A 131 -5.62 8.97 -14.49
C PRO A 131 -4.52 9.27 -15.53
#